data_AF-A0AAX4KG98-F1
#
_entry.id   AF-A0AAX4KG98-F1
#
_cell.length_a   1.000
_cell.length_b   1.000
_cell.length_c   1.000
_cell.angle_alpha   90.00
_cell.angle_beta   90.00
_cell.angle_gamma   90.00
#
_symmetry.space_group_name_H-M   'P 1'
#
loop_
_entity.id
_entity.type
_entity.pdbx_description
1 polymer ?
#
loop_
_entity_poly.entity_id
_entity_poly.type
_entity_poly.pdbx_seq_one_letter_code
_entity_poly.pdbx_strand_id
1 'polypeptide(L)'
;MEVSTVSLAPFLLDPLSAESKSECQKAAESLILTGALIVRDERATKEANDRFLDLFEDYFEQGERELKRDERPEVGFQVGVTLENTEKPKCASDENCQNIISSLDEAERPVDLGSHGADPKCR
;
A
#
# COMPACT_ATOMS: atom_id res chain seq x y z
N MET A 1 7.83 11.75 -16.75
CA MET A 1 8.63 10.52 -16.91
C MET A 1 7.66 9.35 -16.89
N GLU A 2 7.86 8.37 -17.76
CA GLU A 2 6.97 7.21 -17.91
C GLU A 2 7.53 6.02 -17.11
N VAL A 3 6.65 5.28 -16.44
CA VAL A 3 7.01 4.10 -15.64
C VAL A 3 7.30 2.94 -16.59
N SER A 4 8.43 2.25 -16.41
CA SER A 4 8.82 1.14 -17.29
C SER A 4 8.06 -0.14 -16.96
N THR A 5 7.62 -0.87 -17.99
CA THR A 5 7.19 -2.27 -17.85
C THR A 5 8.37 -3.22 -18.05
N VAL A 6 8.60 -4.12 -17.11
CA VAL A 6 9.74 -5.05 -17.07
C VAL A 6 9.22 -6.49 -17.04
N SER A 7 9.81 -7.37 -17.84
CA SER A 7 9.44 -8.79 -17.89
C SER A 7 10.24 -9.59 -16.88
N LEU A 8 9.57 -10.33 -15.99
CA LEU A 8 10.24 -11.18 -15.00
C LEU A 8 10.71 -12.52 -15.59
N ALA A 9 10.12 -12.95 -16.70
CA ALA A 9 10.36 -14.26 -17.31
C ALA A 9 11.84 -14.59 -17.59
N PRO A 10 12.66 -13.70 -18.22
CA PRO A 10 14.06 -14.01 -18.50
C PRO A 10 14.88 -14.26 -17.22
N PHE A 11 14.62 -13.49 -16.17
CA PHE A 11 15.30 -13.63 -14.89
C PHE A 11 14.95 -14.96 -14.20
N LEU A 12 13.69 -15.40 -14.27
CA LEU A 12 13.28 -16.69 -13.70
C LEU A 12 13.84 -17.89 -14.47
N LEU A 13 14.07 -17.74 -15.77
CA LEU A 13 14.62 -18.80 -16.62
C LEU A 13 16.14 -18.92 -16.47
N ASP A 14 16.85 -17.82 -16.64
CA ASP A 14 18.30 -17.74 -16.46
C ASP A 14 18.71 -16.31 -16.02
N PRO A 15 18.99 -16.11 -14.72
CA PRO A 15 19.41 -14.81 -14.19
C PRO A 15 20.67 -14.24 -14.85
N LEU A 16 21.53 -15.06 -15.43
CA LEU A 16 22.83 -14.65 -15.99
C LEU A 16 22.77 -14.35 -17.49
N SER A 17 21.65 -14.66 -18.14
CA SER A 17 21.40 -14.39 -19.55
C SER A 17 21.51 -12.90 -19.89
N ALA A 18 21.79 -12.58 -21.15
CA ALA A 18 21.87 -11.18 -21.60
C ALA A 18 20.51 -10.49 -21.49
N GLU A 19 19.44 -11.22 -21.77
CA GLU A 19 18.04 -10.80 -21.69
C GLU A 19 17.66 -10.47 -20.24
N SER A 20 18.01 -11.34 -19.28
CA SER A 20 17.82 -11.07 -17.84
C SER A 20 18.53 -9.80 -17.42
N LYS A 21 19.81 -9.65 -17.77
CA LYS A 21 20.60 -8.45 -17.44
C LYS A 21 19.99 -7.18 -18.03
N SER A 22 19.45 -7.24 -19.25
CA SER A 22 18.77 -6.11 -19.89
C SER A 22 17.50 -5.71 -19.14
N GLU A 23 16.66 -6.67 -18.74
CA GLU A 23 15.45 -6.39 -17.96
C GLU A 23 15.79 -5.86 -16.55
N CYS A 24 16.85 -6.39 -15.91
CA CYS A 24 17.35 -5.86 -14.64
C CYS A 24 17.85 -4.42 -14.76
N GLN A 25 18.59 -4.09 -15.82
CA GLN A 25 19.06 -2.72 -16.08
C GLN A 25 17.87 -1.77 -16.24
N LYS A 26 16.85 -2.17 -17.02
CA LYS A 26 15.61 -1.41 -17.20
C LYS A 26 14.86 -1.19 -15.89
N ALA A 27 14.77 -2.22 -15.04
CA ALA A 27 14.17 -2.11 -13.71
C ALA A 27 14.91 -1.09 -12.84
N ALA A 28 16.24 -1.17 -12.78
CA ALA A 28 17.07 -0.26 -12.01
C ALA A 28 16.91 1.20 -12.47
N GLU A 29 16.95 1.44 -13.78
CA GLU A 29 16.75 2.77 -14.37
C GLU A 29 15.36 3.34 -14.03
N SER A 30 14.30 2.53 -14.12
CA SER A 30 12.94 2.96 -13.77
C SER A 30 12.82 3.35 -12.30
N LEU A 31 13.40 2.57 -11.39
CA LEU A 31 13.40 2.87 -9.96
C LEU A 31 14.21 4.12 -9.63
N ILE A 32 15.37 4.32 -10.27
CA ILE A 32 16.20 5.51 -10.08
C ILE A 32 15.46 6.77 -10.54
N LEU A 33 14.81 6.72 -11.72
CA LEU A 33 14.21 7.90 -12.34
C LEU A 33 12.81 8.21 -11.80
N THR A 34 12.04 7.19 -11.43
CA THR A 34 10.60 7.35 -11.13
C THR A 34 10.19 6.80 -9.77
N GLY A 35 11.05 5.99 -9.11
CA GLY A 35 10.67 5.26 -7.90
C GLY A 35 9.69 4.12 -8.12
N ALA A 36 9.31 3.82 -9.37
CA ALA A 36 8.30 2.82 -9.70
C ALA A 36 8.64 2.03 -10.97
N LEU A 37 8.03 0.87 -11.14
CA LEU A 37 8.03 0.05 -12.37
C LEU A 37 6.77 -0.83 -12.39
N ILE A 38 6.42 -1.34 -13.56
CA ILE A 38 5.38 -2.36 -13.74
C ILE A 38 6.08 -3.69 -14.01
N VAL A 39 5.76 -4.74 -13.25
CA VAL A 39 6.30 -6.10 -13.49
C VAL A 39 5.28 -6.90 -14.29
N ARG A 40 5.70 -7.48 -15.41
CA ARG A 40 4.97 -8.55 -16.10
C ARG A 40 5.48 -9.90 -15.60
N ASP A 41 4.62 -10.62 -14.89
CA ASP A 41 4.87 -11.98 -14.39
C ASP A 41 3.83 -12.94 -14.95
N GLU A 42 4.25 -13.83 -15.86
CA GLU A 42 3.38 -14.81 -16.52
C GLU A 42 2.78 -15.84 -15.54
N ARG A 43 3.32 -15.95 -14.31
CA ARG A 43 2.78 -16.82 -13.26
C ARG A 43 1.51 -16.23 -12.62
N ALA A 44 1.30 -14.91 -12.76
CA ALA A 44 0.12 -14.21 -12.29
C ALA A 44 -0.86 -14.01 -13.47
N THR A 45 -1.56 -15.09 -13.84
CA THR A 45 -2.54 -15.07 -14.93
C THR A 45 -3.66 -14.07 -14.65
N LYS A 46 -4.20 -13.44 -15.70
CA LYS A 46 -5.34 -12.51 -15.57
C LYS A 46 -6.51 -13.16 -14.81
N GLU A 47 -6.83 -14.41 -15.12
CA GLU A 47 -7.95 -15.14 -14.51
C GLU A 47 -7.76 -15.34 -13.01
N ALA A 48 -6.52 -15.54 -12.54
CA ALA A 48 -6.24 -15.62 -11.11
C ALA A 48 -6.37 -14.25 -10.43
N ASN A 49 -5.96 -13.18 -11.12
CA ASN A 49 -6.14 -11.81 -10.62
C ASN A 49 -7.61 -11.41 -10.55
N ASP A 50 -8.40 -11.72 -11.58
CA ASP A 50 -9.85 -11.45 -11.60
C ASP A 50 -10.53 -12.18 -10.44
N ARG A 51 -10.30 -13.49 -10.26
CA ARG A 51 -10.86 -14.25 -9.12
C ARG A 51 -10.45 -13.70 -7.77
N PHE A 52 -9.23 -13.19 -7.65
CA PHE A 52 -8.75 -12.58 -6.42
C PHE A 52 -9.51 -11.27 -6.15
N LEU A 53 -9.68 -10.42 -7.16
CA LEU A 53 -10.45 -9.18 -7.03
C LEU A 53 -11.91 -9.46 -6.71
N ASP A 54 -12.56 -10.35 -7.45
CA ASP A 54 -13.96 -10.77 -7.19
C ASP A 54 -14.14 -11.25 -5.75
N LEU A 55 -13.20 -12.07 -5.24
CA LEU A 55 -13.24 -12.54 -3.84
C LEU A 55 -13.18 -11.39 -2.83
N PHE A 56 -12.32 -10.39 -3.06
CA PHE A 56 -12.20 -9.25 -2.15
C PHE A 56 -13.39 -8.31 -2.27
N GLU A 57 -13.92 -8.10 -3.47
CA GLU A 57 -15.14 -7.33 -3.71
C GLU A 57 -16.34 -7.99 -3.00
N ASP A 58 -16.56 -9.29 -3.20
CA ASP A 58 -17.59 -10.08 -2.51
C ASP A 58 -17.42 -10.05 -0.98
N TYR A 59 -16.17 -10.08 -0.50
CA TYR A 59 -15.88 -10.01 0.93
C TYR A 59 -16.27 -8.66 1.53
N PHE A 60 -15.88 -7.55 0.89
CA PHE A 60 -16.18 -6.21 1.40
C PHE A 60 -17.62 -5.75 1.14
N GLU A 61 -18.36 -6.39 0.23
CA GLU A 61 -19.81 -6.17 0.07
C GLU A 61 -20.64 -6.73 1.26
N GLN A 62 -20.03 -7.52 2.15
CA GLN A 62 -20.70 -8.03 3.35
C GLN A 62 -21.09 -6.91 4.33
N GLY A 63 -22.15 -7.17 5.11
CA GLY A 63 -22.53 -6.25 6.18
C GLY A 63 -21.50 -6.19 7.32
N GLU A 64 -21.41 -5.04 7.98
CA GLU A 64 -20.45 -4.75 9.07
C GLU A 64 -20.42 -5.84 10.17
N ARG A 65 -21.57 -6.45 10.49
CA ARG A 65 -21.66 -7.52 11.49
C ARG A 65 -20.84 -8.76 11.09
N GLU A 66 -20.79 -9.10 9.80
CA GLU A 66 -19.98 -10.23 9.33
C GLU A 66 -18.51 -9.85 9.29
N LEU A 67 -18.18 -8.67 8.75
CA LEU A 67 -16.80 -8.16 8.71
C LEU A 67 -16.16 -8.11 10.11
N LYS A 68 -16.89 -7.63 11.14
CA LYS A 68 -16.39 -7.56 12.53
C LYS A 68 -15.88 -8.88 13.09
N ARG A 69 -16.36 -10.02 12.58
CA ARG A 69 -15.92 -11.34 13.03
C ARG A 69 -14.47 -11.63 12.64
N ASP A 70 -13.97 -10.92 11.63
CA ASP A 70 -12.62 -11.04 11.13
C ASP A 70 -11.65 -9.97 11.67
N GLU A 71 -12.08 -9.17 12.66
CA GLU A 71 -11.16 -8.36 13.47
C GLU A 71 -10.24 -9.28 14.29
N ARG A 72 -8.96 -8.91 14.43
CA ARG A 72 -7.97 -9.62 15.28
C ARG A 72 -7.24 -8.64 16.20
N PRO A 73 -7.96 -7.97 17.13
CA PRO A 73 -7.39 -6.94 18.00
C PRO A 73 -6.27 -7.47 18.90
N GLU A 74 -6.26 -8.77 19.19
CA GLU A 74 -5.23 -9.44 19.98
C GLU A 74 -3.90 -9.63 19.24
N VAL A 75 -3.89 -9.55 17.90
CA VAL A 75 -2.67 -9.71 17.09
C VAL A 75 -2.07 -8.34 16.74
N GLY A 76 -2.91 -7.41 16.28
CA GLY A 76 -2.52 -6.04 15.93
C GLY A 76 -3.32 -5.48 14.76
N PHE A 77 -3.29 -4.15 14.60
CA PHE A 77 -4.12 -3.41 13.62
C PHE A 77 -3.82 -3.68 12.13
N GLN A 78 -2.82 -4.50 11.82
CA GLN A 78 -2.47 -4.91 10.45
C GLN A 78 -2.93 -6.35 10.12
N VAL A 79 -3.69 -6.99 11.02
CA VAL A 79 -4.17 -8.35 10.87
C VAL A 79 -5.69 -8.39 11.05
N GLY A 80 -6.38 -9.03 10.11
CA GLY A 80 -7.84 -9.04 10.07
C GLY A 80 -8.42 -7.84 9.35
N VAL A 81 -9.73 -7.60 9.51
CA VAL A 81 -10.37 -6.40 8.98
C VAL A 81 -10.07 -5.18 9.87
N THR A 82 -9.84 -4.03 9.24
CA THR A 82 -9.75 -2.73 9.92
C THR A 82 -10.93 -1.88 9.46
N LEU A 83 -11.96 -1.82 10.30
CA LEU A 83 -13.19 -1.07 10.00
C LEU A 83 -12.96 0.44 10.13
N GLU A 84 -13.93 1.21 9.63
CA GLU A 84 -13.88 2.67 9.61
C GLU A 84 -13.53 3.27 10.97
N ASN A 85 -12.79 4.38 10.94
CA ASN A 85 -12.44 5.19 12.11
C ASN A 85 -11.54 4.51 13.17
N THR A 86 -10.97 3.34 12.86
CA THR A 86 -10.03 2.66 13.75
C THR A 86 -8.68 3.36 13.81
N GLU A 87 -8.17 3.83 12.67
CA GLU A 87 -6.91 4.57 12.60
C GLU A 87 -7.10 6.04 12.94
N LYS A 88 -6.50 6.48 14.05
CA LYS A 88 -6.43 7.90 14.44
C LYS A 88 -5.03 8.44 14.13
N PRO A 89 -4.91 9.61 13.47
CA PRO A 89 -3.61 10.22 13.28
C PRO A 89 -2.92 10.42 14.63
N LYS A 90 -1.71 9.87 14.80
CA LYS A 90 -0.97 9.94 16.07
C LYS A 90 -0.90 11.38 16.57
N CYS A 91 -0.41 12.27 15.71
CA CYS A 91 -0.19 13.66 16.10
C CYS A 91 -1.48 14.42 16.37
N ALA A 92 -2.65 13.95 15.93
CA ALA A 92 -3.93 14.59 16.31
C ALA A 92 -4.29 14.36 17.79
N SER A 93 -3.71 13.36 18.47
CA SER A 93 -4.09 12.97 19.83
C SER A 93 -2.91 12.74 20.80
N ASP A 94 -1.67 12.79 20.32
CA ASP A 94 -0.46 12.56 21.09
C ASP A 94 0.16 13.89 21.57
N GLU A 95 0.16 14.12 22.88
CA GLU A 95 0.65 15.37 23.51
C GLU A 95 2.12 15.65 23.18
N ASN A 96 2.96 14.62 23.11
CA ASN A 96 4.37 14.79 22.78
C ASN A 96 4.55 15.28 21.33
N CYS A 97 3.80 14.70 20.39
CA CYS A 97 3.81 15.18 19.00
C CYS A 97 3.30 16.62 18.90
N GLN A 98 2.22 16.97 19.61
CA GLN A 98 1.69 18.33 19.66
C GLN A 98 2.70 19.35 20.20
N ASN A 99 3.42 18.99 21.27
CA ASN A 99 4.49 19.83 21.82
C ASN A 99 5.62 20.05 20.81
N ILE A 100 6.06 19.00 20.10
CA ILE A 100 7.07 19.12 19.05
C ILE A 100 6.59 20.07 17.95
N ILE A 101 5.37 19.88 17.44
CA ILE A 101 4.78 20.74 16.40
C ILE A 101 4.73 22.20 16.86
N SER A 102 4.31 22.46 18.11
CA SER A 102 4.23 23.81 18.66
C SER A 102 5.59 24.51 18.76
N SER A 103 6.67 23.74 18.90
CA SER A 103 8.04 24.25 19.01
C SER A 103 8.70 24.60 17.67
N LEU A 104 8.11 24.17 16.55
CA LEU A 104 8.58 24.51 15.20
C LEU A 104 8.24 25.97 14.84
N ASP A 105 9.05 26.56 13.96
CA ASP A 105 8.73 27.82 13.30
C ASP A 105 7.38 27.70 12.56
N GLU A 106 6.59 28.77 12.51
CA GLU A 106 5.27 28.75 11.88
C GLU A 106 5.32 28.29 10.41
N ALA A 107 6.38 28.61 9.68
CA ALA A 107 6.56 28.19 8.29
C ALA A 107 6.95 26.70 8.14
N GLU A 108 7.36 26.04 9.22
CA GLU A 108 7.80 24.64 9.25
C GLU A 108 6.76 23.69 9.86
N ARG A 109 5.66 24.24 10.41
CA ARG A 109 4.59 23.42 10.99
C ARG A 109 3.86 22.64 9.91
N PRO A 110 3.50 21.38 10.17
CA PRO A 110 2.63 20.62 9.28
C PRO A 110 1.26 21.30 9.20
N VAL A 111 0.56 21.11 8.08
CA VAL A 111 -0.83 21.53 7.94
C VAL A 111 -1.66 20.85 9.03
N ASP A 112 -2.44 21.64 9.76
CA ASP A 112 -3.37 21.10 10.76
C ASP A 112 -4.50 20.35 10.06
N LEU A 113 -4.50 19.03 10.21
CA LEU A 113 -5.51 18.13 9.67
C LEU A 113 -6.54 17.70 10.75
N GLY A 114 -6.60 18.37 11.90
CA GLY A 114 -7.46 17.99 13.03
C GLY A 114 -8.96 18.04 12.74
N SER A 115 -9.38 18.70 11.66
CA SER A 115 -10.77 18.69 11.16
C SER A 115 -11.10 17.48 10.26
N HIS A 116 -10.10 16.72 9.83
CA HIS A 116 -10.31 15.48 9.09
C HIS A 116 -10.67 14.37 10.08
N GLY A 117 -11.84 13.76 9.88
CA GLY A 117 -12.25 12.57 10.64
C GLY A 117 -11.26 11.42 10.45
N ALA A 118 -11.41 10.37 11.26
CA ALA A 118 -10.59 9.18 11.11
C ALA A 118 -10.83 8.53 9.73
N ASP A 119 -9.79 7.88 9.20
CA ASP A 119 -9.81 7.39 7.81
C ASP A 119 -10.85 6.27 7.64
N PRO A 120 -11.84 6.42 6.73
CA PRO A 120 -12.79 5.35 6.44
C PRO A 120 -12.09 4.27 5.59
N LYS A 121 -11.43 3.34 6.26
CA LYS A 121 -10.67 2.23 5.64
C LYS A 121 -11.53 1.21 4.92
N CYS A 122 -12.78 1.03 5.34
CA CYS A 122 -13.77 0.17 4.68
C CYS A 122 -14.93 1.05 4.23
N ARG A 123 -15.31 1.03 2.96
CA ARG A 123 -16.49 1.73 2.43
C ARG A 123 -17.50 0.74 1.89
#